data_AF-A0A118K5Q5-F1
#
_entry.id   AF-A0A118K5Q5-F1
#
_cell.length_a   1.000
_cell.length_b   1.000
_cell.length_c   1.000
_cell.angle_alpha   90.00
_cell.angle_beta   90.00
_cell.angle_gamma   90.00
#
_symmetry.space_group_name_H-M   'P 1'
#
loop_
_entity.id
_entity.type
_entity.pdbx_description
1 polymer ?
#
loop_
_entity_poly.entity_id
_entity_poly.type
_entity_poly.pdbx_seq_one_letter_code
_entity_poly.pdbx_strand_id
1 'polypeptide(L)'
;MSSRKLQVVSPVPADIDIANSVVPLHISEIAKDLNLNPDHYDLYGKYKAKVLLSVIDEVKEGQDGYYVVVGGITPTPLGEGKSTTTVGLCQALGAYLDKKVVTTLRQPSQGPTFGIKGGAAGGGYSQLNIIKTKPEDLTPEEVNKFARLDIDPDSITWRRVMDVNDRFLRKITVGQGPDEKGMTRETGFDISVASEIMATLEGTPVLVHAGPFANIAHGNSSIVADKIALKLVGPGGYVVTEAGFGSDIGTEKFMNIKCRYSGLKPQCAIIVATIRALKMHGGGPQVTAGRPLDQAYITENVALVEAGCVNLARHIVNTKAYGVNVVVAVNKFSTDTDAEVAAVKNAALGAGAFDAVLCTHHAHGGKGAVDLGIAVQKACESATQPLKFLYPLDISIKEKIEAIARSYGASGVAYSEQAEKQIEMYTKQGFSGLPICMAKTQYSFSDNASAKGAPTGFVLPIRDVRGSIGAGFIYPLVGTMSTMPGLPTRPCFYDIDLDTETGRVKGLS
;
A
#
# COMPACT_ATOMS: atom_id res chain seq x y z
N MET A 1 -12.11 -16.44 19.03
CA MET A 1 -10.93 -16.08 18.23
C MET A 1 -9.86 -17.11 18.44
N SER A 2 -9.40 -17.73 17.36
CA SER A 2 -8.30 -18.71 17.29
C SER A 2 -6.92 -18.04 17.42
N SER A 3 -6.88 -16.75 17.79
CA SER A 3 -5.65 -15.98 17.92
C SER A 3 -4.75 -16.54 19.03
N ARG A 4 -3.45 -16.63 18.76
CA ARG A 4 -2.44 -17.14 19.70
C ARG A 4 -1.38 -16.10 19.99
N LYS A 5 -0.67 -16.27 21.11
CA LYS A 5 0.50 -15.46 21.47
C LYS A 5 1.77 -16.18 21.05
N LEU A 6 2.68 -15.50 20.36
CA LEU A 6 3.94 -16.08 19.90
C LEU A 6 4.98 -16.15 21.02
N GLN A 7 5.86 -17.16 20.94
CA GLN A 7 7.13 -17.14 21.66
C GLN A 7 8.17 -16.44 20.78
N VAL A 8 8.77 -15.38 21.32
CA VAL A 8 9.74 -14.54 20.60
C VAL A 8 11.16 -14.83 21.09
N VAL A 9 12.13 -14.77 20.19
CA VAL A 9 13.56 -14.95 20.50
C VAL A 9 14.37 -13.71 20.10
N SER A 10 15.51 -13.52 20.76
CA SER A 10 16.43 -12.41 20.54
C SER A 10 17.87 -12.93 20.36
N PRO A 11 18.63 -12.49 19.34
CA PRO A 11 18.24 -11.54 18.30
C PRO A 11 17.12 -12.06 17.38
N VAL A 12 16.36 -11.16 16.76
CA VAL A 12 15.24 -11.51 15.87
C VAL A 12 15.79 -12.35 14.69
N PRO A 13 15.29 -13.58 14.46
CA PRO A 13 15.75 -14.42 13.35
C PRO A 13 15.36 -13.84 11.99
N ALA A 14 15.83 -14.45 10.89
CA ALA A 14 15.36 -14.07 9.57
C ALA A 14 13.85 -14.32 9.42
N ASP A 15 13.17 -13.49 8.62
CA ASP A 15 11.71 -13.55 8.45
C ASP A 15 11.23 -14.95 8.06
N ILE A 16 11.95 -15.64 7.16
CA ILE A 16 11.62 -16.98 6.71
C ILE A 16 11.76 -18.05 7.82
N ASP A 17 12.73 -17.87 8.72
CA ASP A 17 12.93 -18.79 9.85
C ASP A 17 11.79 -18.65 10.85
N ILE A 18 11.36 -17.40 11.10
CA ILE A 18 10.20 -17.11 11.95
C ILE A 18 8.93 -17.74 11.34
N ALA A 19 8.68 -17.52 10.05
CA ALA A 19 7.52 -18.08 9.35
C ALA A 19 7.48 -19.61 9.42
N ASN A 20 8.63 -20.27 9.24
CA ASN A 20 8.76 -21.73 9.31
C ASN A 20 8.67 -22.30 10.74
N SER A 21 8.98 -21.50 11.76
CA SER A 21 8.90 -21.92 13.17
C SER A 21 7.45 -22.05 13.68
N VAL A 22 6.49 -21.53 12.92
CA VAL A 22 5.11 -21.37 13.33
C VAL A 22 4.19 -22.26 12.49
N VAL A 23 3.54 -23.25 13.12
CA VAL A 23 2.54 -24.09 12.45
C VAL A 23 1.30 -23.25 12.12
N PRO A 24 0.90 -23.08 10.84
CA PRO A 24 -0.29 -22.31 10.49
C PRO A 24 -1.57 -23.00 10.95
N LEU A 25 -2.58 -22.19 11.32
CA LEU A 25 -3.93 -22.69 11.60
C LEU A 25 -4.62 -23.08 10.29
N HIS A 26 -5.51 -24.07 10.34
CA HIS A 26 -6.32 -24.41 9.16
C HIS A 26 -7.24 -23.24 8.81
N ILE A 27 -7.37 -22.91 7.52
CA ILE A 27 -8.11 -21.71 7.10
C ILE A 27 -9.59 -21.75 7.50
N SER A 28 -10.17 -22.94 7.66
CA SER A 28 -11.55 -23.10 8.14
C SER A 28 -11.74 -22.64 9.59
N GLU A 29 -10.71 -22.71 10.44
CA GLU A 29 -10.76 -22.20 11.82
C GLU A 29 -10.82 -20.68 11.82
N ILE A 30 -10.01 -20.06 10.95
CA ILE A 30 -10.00 -18.60 10.72
C ILE A 30 -11.33 -18.13 10.13
N ALA A 31 -11.87 -18.87 9.16
CA ALA A 31 -13.17 -18.58 8.55
C ALA A 31 -14.29 -18.65 9.59
N LYS A 32 -14.26 -19.66 10.47
CA LYS A 32 -15.22 -19.82 11.56
C LYS A 32 -15.19 -18.65 12.54
N ASP A 33 -14.03 -18.09 12.88
CA ASP A 33 -13.93 -16.88 13.72
C ASP A 33 -14.59 -15.64 13.09
N LEU A 34 -14.69 -15.62 11.77
CA LEU A 34 -15.40 -14.59 11.01
C LEU A 34 -16.88 -14.92 10.77
N ASN A 35 -17.40 -16.01 11.35
CA ASN A 35 -18.74 -16.53 11.10
C ASN A 35 -18.96 -16.97 9.65
N LEU A 36 -17.92 -17.42 8.96
CA LEU A 36 -18.02 -18.02 7.62
C LEU A 36 -18.14 -19.54 7.74
N ASN A 37 -19.13 -20.12 7.08
CA ASN A 37 -19.29 -21.57 6.94
C ASN A 37 -18.64 -22.06 5.63
N PRO A 38 -18.51 -23.38 5.39
CA PRO A 38 -17.90 -23.93 4.19
C PRO A 38 -18.58 -23.53 2.86
N ASP A 39 -19.85 -23.12 2.87
CA ASP A 39 -20.55 -22.65 1.66
C ASP A 39 -20.16 -21.21 1.29
N HIS A 40 -19.39 -20.51 2.14
CA HIS A 40 -18.95 -19.13 1.93
C HIS A 40 -17.56 -19.01 1.32
N TYR A 41 -16.81 -20.11 1.15
CA TYR A 41 -15.46 -20.05 0.62
C TYR A 41 -15.01 -21.34 -0.09
N ASP A 42 -14.17 -21.18 -1.10
CA ASP A 42 -13.47 -22.28 -1.77
C ASP A 42 -12.06 -22.44 -1.21
N LEU A 43 -11.70 -23.66 -0.80
CA LEU A 43 -10.38 -23.96 -0.25
C LEU A 43 -9.29 -24.00 -1.34
N TYR A 44 -8.14 -23.39 -1.04
CA TYR A 44 -6.92 -23.47 -1.84
C TYR A 44 -5.81 -24.08 -0.98
N GLY A 45 -5.86 -25.41 -0.84
CA GLY A 45 -5.07 -26.12 0.15
C GLY A 45 -5.59 -25.89 1.57
N LYS A 46 -4.72 -26.11 2.57
CA LYS A 46 -5.11 -26.10 4.00
C LYS A 46 -5.17 -24.72 4.64
N TYR A 47 -4.44 -23.76 4.09
CA TYR A 47 -4.11 -22.49 4.76
C TYR A 47 -4.58 -21.25 3.99
N LYS A 48 -5.30 -21.44 2.89
CA LYS A 48 -5.85 -20.38 2.04
C LYS A 48 -7.22 -20.76 1.53
N ALA A 49 -8.02 -19.75 1.25
CA ALA A 49 -9.32 -19.90 0.60
C ALA A 49 -9.64 -18.67 -0.27
N LYS A 50 -10.69 -18.75 -1.07
CA LYS A 50 -11.35 -17.58 -1.66
C LYS A 50 -12.71 -17.42 -1.01
N VAL A 51 -12.99 -16.24 -0.46
CA VAL A 51 -14.32 -15.91 0.05
C VAL A 51 -15.22 -15.59 -1.13
N LEU A 52 -16.40 -16.22 -1.19
CA LEU A 52 -17.36 -16.02 -2.26
C LEU A 52 -18.03 -14.64 -2.16
N LEU A 53 -18.35 -14.04 -3.31
CA LEU A 53 -19.00 -12.72 -3.36
C LEU A 53 -20.44 -12.75 -2.82
N SER A 54 -21.10 -13.91 -2.83
CA SER A 54 -22.43 -14.12 -2.24
C SER A 54 -22.50 -13.68 -0.78
N VAL A 55 -21.39 -13.78 -0.05
CA VAL A 55 -21.29 -13.33 1.35
C VAL A 55 -21.70 -11.86 1.49
N ILE A 56 -21.40 -10.99 0.50
CA ILE A 56 -21.77 -9.57 0.54
C ILE A 56 -23.28 -9.41 0.72
N ASP A 57 -24.08 -10.19 0.00
CA ASP A 57 -25.54 -10.08 0.02
C ASP A 57 -26.13 -10.53 1.35
N GLU A 58 -25.47 -11.48 2.02
CA GLU A 58 -25.87 -11.99 3.33
C GLU A 58 -25.52 -11.01 4.46
N VAL A 59 -24.37 -10.34 4.36
CA VAL A 59 -23.86 -9.47 5.43
C VAL A 59 -24.20 -7.98 5.23
N LYS A 60 -24.83 -7.60 4.11
CA LYS A 60 -25.07 -6.19 3.73
C LYS A 60 -25.84 -5.38 4.77
N GLU A 61 -26.78 -6.01 5.48
CA GLU A 61 -27.65 -5.35 6.49
C GLU A 61 -26.95 -5.16 7.84
N GLY A 62 -25.80 -5.81 8.07
CA GLY A 62 -25.03 -5.67 9.31
C GLY A 62 -24.47 -4.27 9.48
N GLN A 63 -24.19 -3.85 10.73
CA GLN A 63 -23.46 -2.60 10.96
C GLN A 63 -21.96 -2.81 10.68
N ASP A 64 -21.31 -1.79 10.12
CA ASP A 64 -19.86 -1.83 9.86
C ASP A 64 -19.08 -1.69 11.17
N GLY A 65 -17.92 -2.33 11.23
CA GLY A 65 -16.91 -2.01 12.24
C GLY A 65 -16.16 -0.70 11.97
N TYR A 66 -15.15 -0.45 12.79
CA TYR A 66 -14.23 0.67 12.58
C TYR A 66 -13.28 0.41 11.43
N TYR A 67 -13.04 1.43 10.61
CA TYR A 67 -12.17 1.37 9.46
C TYR A 67 -10.92 2.22 9.68
N VAL A 68 -9.75 1.58 9.62
CA VAL A 68 -8.45 2.17 9.94
C VAL A 68 -7.52 2.02 8.76
N VAL A 69 -6.93 3.13 8.30
CA VAL A 69 -5.95 3.13 7.21
C VAL A 69 -4.54 3.40 7.73
N VAL A 70 -3.59 2.55 7.35
CA VAL A 70 -2.16 2.70 7.63
C VAL A 70 -1.46 3.33 6.44
N GLY A 71 -1.02 4.57 6.62
CA GLY A 71 -0.08 5.26 5.74
C GLY A 71 1.30 5.35 6.38
N GLY A 72 2.14 6.21 5.82
CA GLY A 72 3.46 6.49 6.40
C GLY A 72 3.96 7.85 5.99
N ILE A 73 5.12 8.20 6.52
CA ILE A 73 5.90 9.33 6.02
C ILE A 73 6.38 9.06 4.59
N THR A 74 6.98 10.08 3.97
CA THR A 74 7.56 9.95 2.63
C THR A 74 8.62 8.83 2.65
N PRO A 75 8.53 7.81 1.78
CA PRO A 75 9.46 6.70 1.79
C PRO A 75 10.94 7.09 1.68
N THR A 76 11.77 6.36 2.39
CA THR A 76 13.23 6.43 2.35
C THR A 76 13.80 5.03 2.07
N PRO A 77 15.05 4.92 1.56
CA PRO A 77 15.73 3.63 1.44
C PRO A 77 15.96 2.91 2.79
N LEU A 78 15.78 3.58 3.92
CA LEU A 78 15.96 3.03 5.26
C LEU A 78 14.74 2.23 5.75
N GLY A 79 13.59 2.38 5.07
CA GLY A 79 12.36 1.67 5.36
C GLY A 79 11.58 2.22 6.56
N GLU A 80 10.27 2.30 6.40
CA GLU A 80 9.36 2.73 7.47
C GLU A 80 8.68 1.56 8.17
N GLY A 81 8.50 0.42 7.47
CA GLY A 81 7.82 -0.75 8.03
C GLY A 81 6.29 -0.63 8.10
N LYS A 82 5.65 0.04 7.11
CA LYS A 82 4.19 0.22 7.09
C LYS A 82 3.41 -1.09 7.22
N SER A 83 3.68 -2.05 6.34
CA SER A 83 2.97 -3.34 6.34
C SER A 83 3.25 -4.15 7.61
N THR A 84 4.46 -4.03 8.18
CA THR A 84 4.81 -4.56 9.50
C THR A 84 3.91 -3.98 10.58
N THR A 85 3.66 -2.66 10.57
CA THR A 85 2.72 -2.01 11.50
C THR A 85 1.28 -2.42 11.27
N THR A 86 0.83 -2.55 10.01
CA THR A 86 -0.52 -3.03 9.67
C THR A 86 -0.79 -4.41 10.28
N VAL A 87 0.15 -5.34 10.12
CA VAL A 87 0.05 -6.70 10.67
C VAL A 87 0.19 -6.68 12.20
N GLY A 88 1.19 -5.97 12.73
CA GLY A 88 1.43 -5.88 14.17
C GLY A 88 0.27 -5.27 14.95
N LEU A 89 -0.39 -4.23 14.41
CA LEU A 89 -1.60 -3.66 14.99
C LEU A 89 -2.75 -4.66 15.03
N CYS A 90 -2.97 -5.40 13.95
CA CYS A 90 -4.01 -6.41 13.89
C CYS A 90 -3.77 -7.52 14.92
N GLN A 91 -2.53 -7.99 15.01
CA GLN A 91 -2.07 -8.92 16.04
C GLN A 91 -2.35 -8.38 17.45
N ALA A 92 -2.02 -7.12 17.74
CA ALA A 92 -2.34 -6.45 19.00
C ALA A 92 -3.86 -6.44 19.29
N LEU A 93 -4.67 -5.98 18.33
CA LEU A 93 -6.12 -5.89 18.48
C LEU A 93 -6.75 -7.27 18.73
N GLY A 94 -6.39 -8.27 17.94
CA GLY A 94 -6.95 -9.62 18.04
C GLY A 94 -6.43 -10.42 19.23
N ALA A 95 -5.10 -10.61 19.30
CA ALA A 95 -4.49 -11.56 20.24
C ALA A 95 -4.26 -10.99 21.66
N TYR A 96 -4.28 -9.66 21.82
CA TYR A 96 -3.97 -9.01 23.10
C TYR A 96 -5.09 -8.11 23.64
N LEU A 97 -5.94 -7.54 22.78
CA LEU A 97 -7.04 -6.65 23.16
C LEU A 97 -8.43 -7.26 22.96
N ASP A 98 -8.50 -8.53 22.53
CA ASP A 98 -9.74 -9.30 22.35
C ASP A 98 -10.76 -8.60 21.43
N LYS A 99 -10.26 -7.92 20.39
CA LYS A 99 -11.09 -7.26 19.38
C LYS A 99 -11.22 -8.09 18.13
N LYS A 100 -12.44 -8.22 17.60
CA LYS A 100 -12.65 -8.81 16.27
C LYS A 100 -12.00 -7.92 15.22
N VAL A 101 -11.02 -8.45 14.51
CA VAL A 101 -10.19 -7.67 13.58
C VAL A 101 -9.94 -8.44 12.29
N VAL A 102 -9.96 -7.73 11.17
CA VAL A 102 -9.54 -8.26 9.85
C VAL A 102 -8.56 -7.28 9.24
N THR A 103 -7.44 -7.79 8.75
CA THR A 103 -6.50 -7.00 7.96
C THR A 103 -6.81 -7.12 6.48
N THR A 104 -6.74 -6.03 5.72
CA THR A 104 -6.83 -6.07 4.26
C THR A 104 -5.54 -5.54 3.62
N LEU A 105 -4.90 -6.38 2.80
CA LEU A 105 -3.60 -6.09 2.19
C LEU A 105 -3.66 -6.21 0.68
N ARG A 106 -2.67 -5.58 0.05
CA ARG A 106 -2.42 -5.75 -1.38
C ARG A 106 -1.64 -7.03 -1.62
N GLN A 107 -1.95 -7.73 -2.70
CA GLN A 107 -1.07 -8.79 -3.16
C GLN A 107 0.20 -8.17 -3.74
N PRO A 108 1.41 -8.61 -3.31
CA PRO A 108 2.63 -8.22 -3.99
C PRO A 108 2.65 -8.80 -5.40
N SER A 109 3.21 -8.07 -6.35
CA SER A 109 3.48 -8.60 -7.70
C SER A 109 4.61 -9.63 -7.63
N GLN A 110 4.53 -10.65 -8.48
CA GLN A 110 5.51 -11.72 -8.55
C GLN A 110 6.83 -11.25 -9.19
N GLY A 111 6.78 -10.35 -10.17
CA GLY A 111 7.96 -9.88 -10.92
C GLY A 111 9.10 -9.34 -10.03
N PRO A 112 8.86 -8.42 -9.08
CA PRO A 112 9.86 -7.91 -8.15
C PRO A 112 10.65 -8.99 -7.42
N THR A 113 10.00 -10.08 -6.99
CA THR A 113 10.63 -11.19 -6.24
C THR A 113 11.79 -11.85 -6.99
N PHE A 114 11.73 -11.90 -8.32
CA PHE A 114 12.81 -12.43 -9.15
C PHE A 114 13.92 -11.40 -9.42
N GLY A 115 13.64 -10.10 -9.27
CA GLY A 115 14.60 -9.02 -9.47
C GLY A 115 15.40 -8.70 -8.21
N ILE A 116 14.71 -8.22 -7.18
CA ILE A 116 15.26 -7.90 -5.86
C ILE A 116 14.63 -8.91 -4.90
N LYS A 117 15.43 -9.50 -3.98
CA LYS A 117 14.97 -10.52 -3.04
C LYS A 117 13.58 -10.18 -2.48
N GLY A 118 12.62 -11.11 -2.60
CA GLY A 118 11.27 -10.91 -2.13
C GLY A 118 11.25 -10.60 -0.63
N GLY A 119 10.39 -9.69 -0.20
CA GLY A 119 10.15 -9.40 1.22
C GLY A 119 8.92 -10.13 1.73
N ALA A 120 8.88 -10.44 3.03
CA ALA A 120 7.65 -10.89 3.67
C ALA A 120 6.53 -9.85 3.52
N ALA A 121 5.27 -10.29 3.47
CA ALA A 121 4.13 -9.38 3.64
C ALA A 121 4.06 -8.98 5.12
N GLY A 122 4.82 -7.95 5.50
CA GLY A 122 5.11 -7.58 6.89
C GLY A 122 6.62 -7.59 7.18
N GLY A 123 7.02 -8.01 8.39
CA GLY A 123 8.42 -8.26 8.77
C GLY A 123 8.58 -8.72 10.22
N GLY A 124 9.63 -9.49 10.52
CA GLY A 124 9.88 -10.05 11.85
C GLY A 124 8.73 -10.94 12.33
N TYR A 125 8.28 -10.75 13.57
CA TYR A 125 7.12 -11.45 14.14
C TYR A 125 5.75 -10.91 13.67
N SER A 126 5.74 -9.86 12.84
CA SER A 126 4.54 -9.21 12.29
C SER A 126 4.47 -9.42 10.78
N GLN A 127 4.21 -10.66 10.33
CA GLN A 127 4.12 -11.02 8.91
C GLN A 127 2.99 -12.03 8.62
N LEU A 128 2.67 -12.20 7.34
CA LEU A 128 1.84 -13.31 6.84
C LEU A 128 2.68 -14.58 6.64
N ASN A 129 2.08 -15.76 6.85
CA ASN A 129 2.74 -17.03 6.56
C ASN A 129 2.39 -17.49 5.13
N ILE A 130 3.36 -17.57 4.21
CA ILE A 130 3.13 -17.83 2.77
C ILE A 130 3.89 -19.08 2.29
N ILE A 131 3.20 -20.06 1.70
CA ILE A 131 3.82 -21.19 0.97
C ILE A 131 3.02 -21.55 -0.32
N LYS A 132 3.68 -21.38 -1.49
CA LYS A 132 3.45 -21.84 -2.89
C LYS A 132 2.14 -21.49 -3.67
N THR A 133 2.28 -21.47 -5.01
CA THR A 133 1.47 -20.84 -6.07
C THR A 133 1.31 -21.76 -7.30
N LYS A 134 0.09 -22.05 -7.79
CA LYS A 134 -0.13 -22.72 -9.09
C LYS A 134 -1.38 -22.19 -9.83
N PRO A 135 -1.25 -21.61 -11.05
CA PRO A 135 -2.35 -20.96 -11.80
C PRO A 135 -3.00 -21.79 -12.95
N GLU A 136 -3.14 -23.10 -12.84
CA GLU A 136 -3.18 -23.97 -14.04
C GLU A 136 -4.59 -24.41 -14.55
N ASP A 137 -5.71 -23.82 -14.09
CA ASP A 137 -7.05 -24.39 -14.34
C ASP A 137 -8.04 -23.50 -15.14
N LEU A 138 -7.62 -22.86 -16.24
CA LEU A 138 -8.55 -22.08 -17.10
C LEU A 138 -8.64 -22.63 -18.54
N THR A 139 -9.86 -22.63 -19.11
CA THR A 139 -10.15 -23.24 -20.43
C THR A 139 -10.24 -22.23 -21.60
N PRO A 140 -9.92 -22.65 -22.84
CA PRO A 140 -9.86 -21.76 -24.00
C PRO A 140 -11.20 -21.32 -24.63
N GLU A 141 -12.33 -21.93 -24.25
CA GLU A 141 -13.62 -21.71 -24.92
C GLU A 141 -14.34 -20.42 -24.50
N GLU A 142 -13.94 -19.84 -23.37
CA GLU A 142 -14.52 -18.61 -22.82
C GLU A 142 -13.93 -17.33 -23.46
N VAL A 143 -12.84 -17.47 -24.21
CA VAL A 143 -12.06 -16.34 -24.78
C VAL A 143 -12.65 -15.80 -26.10
N ASN A 144 -13.50 -16.58 -26.78
CA ASN A 144 -13.77 -16.40 -28.22
C ASN A 144 -15.05 -15.60 -28.59
N LYS A 145 -15.57 -14.75 -27.73
CA LYS A 145 -16.71 -13.88 -28.10
C LYS A 145 -16.49 -12.45 -27.66
N PHE A 146 -15.90 -11.59 -28.48
CA PHE A 146 -16.24 -10.16 -28.47
C PHE A 146 -15.98 -9.45 -29.81
N ALA A 147 -16.88 -8.53 -30.13
CA ALA A 147 -17.19 -7.96 -31.44
C ALA A 147 -16.13 -7.00 -32.02
N ARG A 148 -16.13 -6.88 -33.35
CA ARG A 148 -15.33 -5.91 -34.11
C ARG A 148 -15.82 -4.48 -33.84
N LEU A 149 -14.94 -3.67 -33.26
CA LEU A 149 -15.02 -2.21 -33.25
C LEU A 149 -14.01 -1.67 -34.26
N ASP A 150 -14.39 -0.64 -35.02
CA ASP A 150 -13.54 0.06 -35.98
C ASP A 150 -12.54 0.98 -35.25
N ILE A 151 -11.50 0.36 -34.68
CA ILE A 151 -10.50 1.01 -33.84
C ILE A 151 -9.31 1.44 -34.70
N ASP A 152 -8.97 2.73 -34.67
CA ASP A 152 -7.68 3.24 -35.16
C ASP A 152 -6.53 2.63 -34.32
N PRO A 153 -5.65 1.79 -34.91
CA PRO A 153 -4.57 1.12 -34.18
C PRO A 153 -3.60 2.07 -33.47
N ASP A 154 -3.41 3.29 -33.99
CA ASP A 154 -2.49 4.29 -33.42
C ASP A 154 -3.07 4.96 -32.17
N SER A 155 -4.39 4.86 -31.99
CA SER A 155 -5.12 5.39 -30.82
C SER A 155 -5.19 4.41 -29.64
N ILE A 156 -4.71 3.17 -29.80
CA ILE A 156 -4.81 2.11 -28.79
C ILE A 156 -3.88 2.42 -27.61
N THR A 157 -4.48 2.87 -26.50
CA THR A 157 -3.79 3.08 -25.22
C THR A 157 -3.61 1.79 -24.41
N TRP A 158 -4.35 0.73 -24.74
CA TRP A 158 -4.36 -0.54 -24.00
C TRP A 158 -3.10 -1.38 -24.29
N ARG A 159 -2.29 -1.59 -23.25
CA ARG A 159 -1.07 -2.42 -23.24
C ARG A 159 -1.40 -3.86 -22.82
N ARG A 160 -0.47 -4.79 -23.07
CA ARG A 160 -0.58 -6.18 -22.59
C ARG A 160 -0.11 -6.28 -21.14
N VAL A 161 -0.36 -7.40 -20.47
CA VAL A 161 0.15 -7.62 -19.11
C VAL A 161 0.89 -8.95 -18.97
N MET A 162 1.90 -8.99 -18.10
CA MET A 162 2.66 -10.18 -17.70
C MET A 162 3.20 -9.97 -16.28
N ASP A 163 3.06 -10.93 -15.38
CA ASP A 163 3.56 -10.80 -13.99
C ASP A 163 5.05 -11.20 -13.88
N VAL A 164 5.91 -10.62 -14.71
CA VAL A 164 7.36 -10.83 -14.71
C VAL A 164 8.06 -9.48 -14.97
N ASN A 165 9.17 -9.22 -14.27
CA ASN A 165 9.97 -8.02 -14.47
C ASN A 165 10.76 -8.10 -15.78
N ASP A 166 10.19 -7.58 -16.87
CA ASP A 166 10.85 -7.55 -18.18
C ASP A 166 10.90 -6.14 -18.79
N ARG A 167 12.06 -5.48 -18.65
CA ARG A 167 12.28 -4.14 -19.19
C ARG A 167 12.26 -4.09 -20.72
N PHE A 168 12.55 -5.19 -21.42
CA PHE A 168 12.63 -5.21 -22.88
C PHE A 168 11.23 -5.12 -23.51
N LEU A 169 10.20 -5.52 -22.76
CA LEU A 169 8.80 -5.43 -23.20
C LEU A 169 8.15 -4.06 -22.94
N ARG A 170 8.90 -3.06 -22.46
CA ARG A 170 8.40 -1.69 -22.26
C ARG A 170 7.85 -1.08 -23.54
N LYS A 171 8.52 -1.38 -24.66
CA LYS A 171 8.26 -0.82 -25.98
C LYS A 171 8.64 -1.87 -27.02
N ILE A 172 7.63 -2.41 -27.70
CA ILE A 172 7.78 -3.45 -28.73
C ILE A 172 6.97 -3.07 -29.95
N THR A 173 7.35 -3.64 -31.10
CA THR A 173 6.50 -3.63 -32.29
C THR A 173 5.90 -5.02 -32.45
N VAL A 174 4.57 -5.10 -32.48
CA VAL A 174 3.82 -6.35 -32.75
C VAL A 174 3.33 -6.38 -34.20
N GLY A 175 2.83 -7.53 -34.66
CA GLY A 175 2.35 -7.69 -36.04
C GLY A 175 3.48 -7.83 -37.06
N GLN A 176 4.64 -8.34 -36.63
CA GLN A 176 5.80 -8.60 -37.50
C GLN A 176 5.70 -9.95 -38.25
N GLY A 177 4.65 -10.72 -37.98
CA GLY A 177 4.38 -11.99 -38.65
C GLY A 177 3.98 -11.80 -40.11
N PRO A 178 4.15 -12.84 -40.95
CA PRO A 178 3.80 -12.78 -42.37
C PRO A 178 2.30 -12.53 -42.60
N ASP A 179 1.44 -13.00 -41.68
CA ASP A 179 -0.02 -12.87 -41.78
C ASP A 179 -0.53 -11.50 -41.30
N GLU A 180 0.24 -10.77 -40.49
CA GLU A 180 -0.09 -9.43 -39.98
C GLU A 180 0.61 -8.31 -40.77
N LYS A 181 1.08 -8.60 -41.99
CA LYS A 181 1.84 -7.64 -42.82
C LYS A 181 1.07 -6.35 -43.06
N GLY A 182 1.67 -5.21 -42.70
CA GLY A 182 1.04 -3.89 -42.77
C GLY A 182 0.17 -3.51 -41.57
N MET A 183 -0.02 -4.42 -40.62
CA MET A 183 -0.75 -4.19 -39.35
C MET A 183 0.22 -4.08 -38.16
N THR A 184 1.44 -3.59 -38.41
CA THR A 184 2.45 -3.41 -37.37
C THR A 184 2.07 -2.25 -36.47
N ARG A 185 2.17 -2.42 -35.15
CA ARG A 185 1.97 -1.31 -34.21
C ARG A 185 2.94 -1.36 -33.05
N GLU A 186 3.21 -0.18 -32.50
CA GLU A 186 3.97 -0.01 -31.28
C GLU A 186 3.09 -0.25 -30.04
N THR A 187 3.59 -1.00 -29.07
CA THR A 187 2.87 -1.31 -27.82
C THR A 187 3.85 -1.71 -26.71
N GLY A 188 3.36 -2.24 -25.59
CA GLY A 188 4.20 -2.79 -24.52
C GLY A 188 3.42 -3.64 -23.53
N PHE A 189 4.12 -4.18 -22.55
CA PHE A 189 3.55 -4.95 -21.43
C PHE A 189 3.59 -4.13 -20.12
N ASP A 190 2.68 -4.44 -19.19
CA ASP A 190 2.60 -3.99 -17.78
C ASP A 190 2.43 -5.20 -16.83
N ILE A 191 2.45 -5.03 -15.50
CA ILE A 191 2.48 -6.15 -14.52
C ILE A 191 1.08 -6.52 -13.96
N SER A 192 0.81 -7.81 -13.65
CA SER A 192 -0.52 -8.30 -13.17
C SER A 192 -0.58 -8.58 -11.65
N VAL A 193 -1.79 -8.63 -11.04
CA VAL A 193 -2.03 -8.94 -9.61
C VAL A 193 -3.36 -9.70 -9.36
N ALA A 194 -3.43 -10.60 -8.37
CA ALA A 194 -4.55 -11.50 -8.01
C ALA A 194 -4.99 -11.43 -6.50
N SER A 195 -5.69 -12.44 -5.94
CA SER A 195 -6.28 -12.41 -4.56
C SER A 195 -6.43 -13.77 -3.84
N GLU A 196 -6.27 -13.78 -2.49
CA GLU A 196 -6.42 -14.93 -1.54
C GLU A 196 -6.78 -14.48 -0.07
N ILE A 197 -7.55 -15.27 0.72
CA ILE A 197 -7.66 -15.11 2.21
C ILE A 197 -6.57 -15.93 2.93
N MET A 198 -6.01 -15.37 4.01
CA MET A 198 -4.88 -15.90 4.78
C MET A 198 -5.00 -15.56 6.29
N ALA A 199 -3.97 -15.89 7.07
CA ALA A 199 -3.83 -15.50 8.47
C ALA A 199 -2.42 -14.97 8.80
N THR A 200 -2.32 -14.13 9.82
CA THR A 200 -1.03 -13.70 10.40
C THR A 200 -0.38 -14.83 11.22
N LEU A 201 0.87 -14.65 11.64
CA LEU A 201 1.54 -15.61 12.54
C LEU A 201 0.78 -15.88 13.86
N GLU A 202 0.02 -14.88 14.35
CA GLU A 202 -0.80 -14.98 15.56
C GLU A 202 -2.24 -15.43 15.28
N GLY A 203 -2.55 -15.85 14.05
CA GLY A 203 -3.87 -16.38 13.71
C GLY A 203 -4.95 -15.33 13.52
N THR A 204 -4.60 -14.06 13.35
CA THR A 204 -5.59 -13.03 13.01
C THR A 204 -5.93 -13.09 11.50
N PRO A 205 -7.21 -12.93 11.11
CA PRO A 205 -7.64 -13.05 9.71
C PRO A 205 -7.11 -11.94 8.79
N VAL A 206 -6.73 -12.30 7.55
CA VAL A 206 -6.21 -11.37 6.54
C VAL A 206 -6.83 -11.63 5.16
N LEU A 207 -7.40 -10.60 4.53
CA LEU A 207 -7.79 -10.63 3.12
C LEU A 207 -6.70 -9.98 2.27
N VAL A 208 -6.08 -10.75 1.37
CA VAL A 208 -5.12 -10.23 0.39
C VAL A 208 -5.83 -10.14 -0.96
N HIS A 209 -6.14 -8.94 -1.43
CA HIS A 209 -6.91 -8.78 -2.66
C HIS A 209 -6.53 -7.55 -3.48
N ALA A 210 -6.15 -7.79 -4.74
CA ALA A 210 -5.64 -6.80 -5.69
C ALA A 210 -4.34 -6.13 -5.22
N GLY A 211 -3.62 -5.46 -6.13
CA GLY A 211 -2.35 -4.82 -5.81
C GLY A 211 -1.96 -3.74 -6.82
N PRO A 212 -2.81 -2.73 -7.07
CA PRO A 212 -2.49 -1.70 -8.05
C PRO A 212 -1.28 -0.89 -7.62
N PHE A 213 -0.57 -0.32 -8.60
CA PHE A 213 0.45 0.69 -8.33
C PHE A 213 -0.13 1.87 -7.55
N ALA A 214 0.73 2.50 -6.74
CA ALA A 214 0.36 3.71 -5.98
C ALA A 214 0.73 5.01 -6.71
N ASN A 215 1.39 4.97 -7.88
CA ASN A 215 1.67 6.15 -8.70
C ASN A 215 0.59 6.37 -9.77
N ILE A 216 0.49 5.47 -10.75
CA ILE A 216 -0.47 5.55 -11.88
C ILE A 216 -1.86 5.00 -11.53
N ALA A 217 -2.03 4.48 -10.32
CA ALA A 217 -3.30 4.07 -9.74
C ALA A 217 -3.34 4.42 -8.24
N HIS A 218 -4.41 4.02 -7.55
CA HIS A 218 -4.68 4.45 -6.19
C HIS A 218 -3.87 3.71 -5.10
N GLY A 219 -3.21 2.58 -5.41
CA GLY A 219 -2.29 1.93 -4.48
C GLY A 219 -2.93 1.28 -3.24
N ASN A 220 -4.17 0.78 -3.33
CA ASN A 220 -4.91 0.19 -2.22
C ASN A 220 -5.40 -1.21 -2.55
N SER A 221 -5.65 -2.04 -1.54
CA SER A 221 -6.42 -3.29 -1.66
C SER A 221 -7.84 -3.03 -2.19
N SER A 222 -8.55 -4.08 -2.60
CA SER A 222 -9.89 -3.91 -3.19
C SER A 222 -10.94 -3.33 -2.23
N ILE A 223 -11.91 -2.60 -2.79
CA ILE A 223 -13.10 -2.14 -2.06
C ILE A 223 -13.93 -3.34 -1.55
N VAL A 224 -14.00 -4.41 -2.33
CA VAL A 224 -14.78 -5.60 -2.02
C VAL A 224 -14.27 -6.26 -0.74
N ALA A 225 -12.96 -6.48 -0.64
CA ALA A 225 -12.36 -7.05 0.56
C ALA A 225 -12.66 -6.22 1.82
N ASP A 226 -12.56 -4.89 1.71
CA ASP A 226 -12.84 -3.99 2.84
C ASP A 226 -14.31 -4.00 3.24
N LYS A 227 -15.23 -4.00 2.28
CA LYS A 227 -16.68 -4.06 2.55
C LYS A 227 -17.06 -5.36 3.24
N ILE A 228 -16.58 -6.50 2.73
CA ILE A 228 -16.79 -7.80 3.37
C ILE A 228 -16.19 -7.78 4.78
N ALA A 229 -14.94 -7.38 4.92
CA ALA A 229 -14.25 -7.33 6.21
C ALA A 229 -15.00 -6.49 7.25
N LEU A 230 -15.48 -5.29 6.86
CA LEU A 230 -16.18 -4.37 7.76
C LEU A 230 -17.47 -4.97 8.31
N LYS A 231 -18.20 -5.70 7.47
CA LYS A 231 -19.41 -6.41 7.88
C LYS A 231 -19.11 -7.63 8.73
N LEU A 232 -18.07 -8.41 8.37
CA LEU A 232 -17.69 -9.60 9.13
C LEU A 232 -17.19 -9.24 10.54
N VAL A 233 -16.42 -8.16 10.70
CA VAL A 233 -15.99 -7.73 12.04
C VAL A 233 -17.14 -7.13 12.85
N GLY A 234 -18.11 -6.49 12.18
CA GLY A 234 -19.29 -5.92 12.82
C GLY A 234 -18.99 -4.76 13.78
N PRO A 235 -20.02 -4.22 14.46
CA PRO A 235 -19.86 -3.09 15.37
C PRO A 235 -18.90 -3.42 16.53
N GLY A 236 -18.00 -2.49 16.82
CA GLY A 236 -16.92 -2.68 17.81
C GLY A 236 -15.72 -3.49 17.30
N GLY A 237 -15.80 -4.08 16.10
CA GLY A 237 -14.70 -4.70 15.40
C GLY A 237 -13.88 -3.70 14.57
N TYR A 238 -12.75 -4.15 14.01
CA TYR A 238 -11.79 -3.30 13.30
C TYR A 238 -11.38 -3.90 11.95
N VAL A 239 -11.37 -3.09 10.92
CA VAL A 239 -10.67 -3.38 9.66
C VAL A 239 -9.44 -2.50 9.57
N VAL A 240 -8.28 -3.14 9.49
CA VAL A 240 -6.98 -2.45 9.32
C VAL A 240 -6.50 -2.67 7.88
N THR A 241 -6.54 -1.61 7.08
CA THR A 241 -6.03 -1.59 5.69
C THR A 241 -4.78 -0.73 5.60
N GLU A 242 -4.05 -0.81 4.49
CA GLU A 242 -2.95 0.11 4.20
C GLU A 242 -3.11 0.82 2.85
N ALA A 243 -2.34 1.90 2.68
CA ALA A 243 -2.18 2.59 1.40
C ALA A 243 -0.70 2.64 0.98
N GLY A 244 -0.43 2.46 -0.31
CA GLY A 244 0.93 2.43 -0.85
C GLY A 244 1.65 3.78 -0.81
N PHE A 245 2.99 3.77 -0.70
CA PHE A 245 3.84 4.97 -0.54
C PHE A 245 3.59 5.76 0.75
N GLY A 246 3.86 7.06 0.76
CA GLY A 246 3.58 7.97 1.88
C GLY A 246 2.14 8.45 1.86
N SER A 247 1.73 9.15 2.93
CA SER A 247 0.35 9.63 3.09
C SER A 247 -0.03 10.72 2.08
N ASP A 248 0.96 11.40 1.49
CA ASP A 248 0.81 12.35 0.39
C ASP A 248 0.32 11.72 -0.92
N ILE A 249 0.51 10.40 -1.08
CA ILE A 249 0.08 9.68 -2.28
C ILE A 249 -0.94 8.61 -1.92
N GLY A 250 -0.57 7.65 -1.06
CA GLY A 250 -1.42 6.52 -0.73
C GLY A 250 -2.68 6.94 -0.01
N THR A 251 -2.52 7.60 1.14
CA THR A 251 -3.65 8.03 1.97
C THR A 251 -4.49 9.07 1.25
N GLU A 252 -3.88 10.02 0.52
CA GLU A 252 -4.61 10.97 -0.34
C GLU A 252 -5.53 10.26 -1.34
N LYS A 253 -5.03 9.27 -2.09
CA LYS A 253 -5.82 8.50 -3.06
C LYS A 253 -6.82 7.56 -2.38
N PHE A 254 -6.46 7.02 -1.23
CA PHE A 254 -7.38 6.24 -0.41
C PHE A 254 -8.61 7.08 -0.04
N MET A 255 -8.41 8.31 0.40
CA MET A 255 -9.51 9.22 0.77
C MET A 255 -10.26 9.72 -0.47
N ASN A 256 -9.58 10.33 -1.45
CA ASN A 256 -10.24 11.02 -2.56
C ASN A 256 -10.77 10.10 -3.67
N ILE A 257 -10.26 8.85 -3.77
CA ILE A 257 -10.70 7.87 -4.78
C ILE A 257 -11.42 6.71 -4.10
N LYS A 258 -10.72 5.94 -3.26
CA LYS A 258 -11.26 4.67 -2.73
C LYS A 258 -12.47 4.92 -1.81
N CYS A 259 -12.37 5.80 -0.83
CA CYS A 259 -13.48 6.14 0.08
C CYS A 259 -14.63 6.83 -0.66
N ARG A 260 -14.31 7.66 -1.67
CA ARG A 260 -15.32 8.31 -2.51
C ARG A 260 -16.16 7.30 -3.28
N TYR A 261 -15.54 6.30 -3.91
CA TYR A 261 -16.25 5.26 -4.66
C TYR A 261 -16.92 4.21 -3.77
N SER A 262 -16.29 3.86 -2.65
CA SER A 262 -16.82 2.82 -1.77
C SER A 262 -17.93 3.31 -0.85
N GLY A 263 -17.94 4.62 -0.54
CA GLY A 263 -18.76 5.21 0.52
C GLY A 263 -18.22 4.96 1.93
N LEU A 264 -17.10 4.23 2.06
CA LEU A 264 -16.51 3.87 3.35
C LEU A 264 -15.86 5.09 4.00
N LYS A 265 -15.94 5.14 5.33
CA LYS A 265 -15.50 6.29 6.13
C LYS A 265 -14.51 5.80 7.19
N PRO A 266 -13.20 6.05 7.02
CA PRO A 266 -12.22 5.71 8.05
C PRO A 266 -12.41 6.60 9.29
N GLN A 267 -12.29 6.02 10.48
CA GLN A 267 -12.33 6.77 11.75
C GLN A 267 -10.93 7.18 12.21
N CYS A 268 -9.91 6.38 11.86
CA CYS A 268 -8.53 6.62 12.24
C CYS A 268 -7.60 6.40 11.04
N ALA A 269 -6.60 7.26 10.91
CA ALA A 269 -5.47 7.07 10.02
C ALA A 269 -4.18 6.96 10.84
N ILE A 270 -3.32 6.02 10.47
CA ILE A 270 -2.03 5.81 11.12
C ILE A 270 -0.93 6.32 10.20
N ILE A 271 0.00 7.08 10.75
CA ILE A 271 1.20 7.52 10.01
C ILE A 271 2.41 6.85 10.64
N VAL A 272 2.97 5.88 9.91
CA VAL A 272 4.19 5.17 10.31
C VAL A 272 5.44 6.00 10.00
N ALA A 273 6.34 6.09 10.98
CA ALA A 273 7.63 6.73 10.87
C ALA A 273 8.72 5.91 11.58
N THR A 274 9.98 6.12 11.20
CA THR A 274 11.15 5.57 11.88
C THR A 274 12.15 6.70 12.13
N ILE A 275 12.94 6.58 13.20
CA ILE A 275 13.96 7.58 13.55
C ILE A 275 14.93 7.78 12.38
N ARG A 276 15.42 6.68 11.79
CA ARG A 276 16.40 6.73 10.70
C ARG A 276 15.83 7.41 9.44
N ALA A 277 14.58 7.13 9.07
CA ALA A 277 13.93 7.82 7.95
C ALA A 277 13.77 9.32 8.24
N LEU A 278 13.40 9.70 9.46
CA LEU A 278 13.31 11.11 9.85
C LEU A 278 14.68 11.80 9.82
N LYS A 279 15.76 11.15 10.29
CA LYS A 279 17.12 11.70 10.14
C LYS A 279 17.48 11.98 8.68
N MET A 280 17.09 11.09 7.76
CA MET A 280 17.30 11.32 6.33
C MET A 280 16.48 12.52 5.83
N HIS A 281 15.24 12.66 6.32
CA HIS A 281 14.43 13.85 6.04
C HIS A 281 15.00 15.14 6.62
N GLY A 282 15.75 15.06 7.72
CA GLY A 282 16.45 16.18 8.36
C GLY A 282 17.80 16.54 7.75
N GLY A 283 18.20 15.91 6.63
CA GLY A 283 19.46 16.20 5.94
C GLY A 283 20.57 15.18 6.19
N GLY A 284 20.24 13.99 6.70
CA GLY A 284 21.19 12.89 6.84
C GLY A 284 21.83 12.46 5.50
N PRO A 285 23.01 11.82 5.53
CA PRO A 285 23.76 11.41 4.32
C PRO A 285 22.98 10.47 3.39
N GLN A 286 23.24 10.52 2.08
CA GLN A 286 22.53 9.68 1.12
C GLN A 286 22.81 8.18 1.36
N VAL A 287 21.75 7.38 1.43
CA VAL A 287 21.84 5.92 1.57
C VAL A 287 21.84 5.26 0.19
N THR A 288 22.80 4.36 -0.03
CA THR A 288 22.91 3.55 -1.25
C THR A 288 22.85 2.08 -0.88
N ALA A 289 22.01 1.30 -1.56
CA ALA A 289 21.87 -0.13 -1.32
C ALA A 289 23.23 -0.85 -1.46
N GLY A 290 23.52 -1.76 -0.52
CA GLY A 290 24.78 -2.52 -0.49
C GLY A 290 25.98 -1.80 0.13
N ARG A 291 25.85 -0.53 0.55
CA ARG A 291 26.87 0.16 1.35
C ARG A 291 26.50 0.17 2.84
N PRO A 292 27.48 0.13 3.76
CA PRO A 292 27.24 0.35 5.18
C PRO A 292 26.49 1.66 5.43
N LEU A 293 25.62 1.68 6.44
CA LEU A 293 24.93 2.89 6.84
C LEU A 293 25.93 3.87 7.48
N ASP A 294 25.74 5.15 7.20
CA ASP A 294 26.50 6.23 7.84
C ASP A 294 26.26 6.24 9.36
N GLN A 295 27.26 6.67 10.13
CA GLN A 295 27.18 6.76 11.59
C GLN A 295 25.98 7.58 12.05
N ALA A 296 25.62 8.64 11.31
CA ALA A 296 24.45 9.47 11.60
C ALA A 296 23.15 8.66 11.76
N TYR A 297 23.03 7.51 11.10
CA TYR A 297 21.84 6.65 11.17
C TYR A 297 21.88 5.59 12.26
N ILE A 298 23.04 5.32 12.86
CA ILE A 298 23.24 4.26 13.85
C ILE A 298 23.70 4.76 15.22
N THR A 299 23.93 6.06 15.36
CA THR A 299 24.10 6.75 16.65
C THR A 299 23.00 7.78 16.87
N GLU A 300 22.81 8.17 18.13
CA GLU A 300 21.90 9.25 18.50
C GLU A 300 22.21 10.54 17.74
N ASN A 301 21.19 11.16 17.17
CA ASN A 301 21.22 12.49 16.59
C ASN A 301 19.82 13.11 16.62
N VAL A 302 19.43 13.63 17.79
CA VAL A 302 18.12 14.26 18.01
C VAL A 302 17.89 15.44 17.07
N ALA A 303 18.91 16.25 16.80
CA ALA A 303 18.79 17.43 15.93
C ALA A 303 18.39 17.05 14.49
N LEU A 304 18.95 15.97 13.92
CA LEU A 304 18.53 15.48 12.59
C LEU A 304 17.09 14.93 12.62
N VAL A 305 16.69 14.28 13.71
CA VAL A 305 15.31 13.79 13.87
C VAL A 305 14.34 14.96 13.90
N GLU A 306 14.60 15.98 14.73
CA GLU A 306 13.78 17.18 14.84
C GLU A 306 13.70 17.94 13.51
N ALA A 307 14.82 18.11 12.81
CA ALA A 307 14.85 18.71 11.47
C ALA A 307 14.00 17.92 10.47
N GLY A 308 13.98 16.58 10.58
CA GLY A 308 13.18 15.70 9.73
C GLY A 308 11.69 15.65 10.06
N CYS A 309 11.31 15.96 11.31
CA CYS A 309 9.93 15.94 11.77
C CYS A 309 9.00 16.88 10.99
N VAL A 310 9.53 17.86 10.26
CA VAL A 310 8.73 18.69 9.32
C VAL A 310 8.02 17.84 8.25
N ASN A 311 8.62 16.71 7.82
CA ASN A 311 7.99 15.77 6.89
C ASN A 311 6.76 15.11 7.54
N LEU A 312 6.95 14.56 8.75
CA LEU A 312 5.89 13.93 9.54
C LEU A 312 4.76 14.93 9.84
N ALA A 313 5.10 16.14 10.28
CA ALA A 313 4.15 17.18 10.61
C ALA A 313 3.23 17.52 9.42
N ARG A 314 3.78 17.63 8.20
CA ARG A 314 2.96 17.86 7.01
C ARG A 314 2.02 16.70 6.72
N HIS A 315 2.48 15.45 6.84
CA HIS A 315 1.60 14.28 6.67
C HIS A 315 0.45 14.27 7.69
N ILE A 316 0.72 14.63 8.94
CA ILE A 316 -0.31 14.75 9.99
C ILE A 316 -1.33 15.83 9.60
N VAL A 317 -0.88 17.04 9.29
CA VAL A 317 -1.76 18.16 8.90
C VAL A 317 -2.63 17.80 7.69
N ASN A 318 -2.03 17.25 6.64
CA ASN A 318 -2.74 16.84 5.43
C ASN A 318 -3.77 15.75 5.71
N THR A 319 -3.42 14.77 6.54
CA THR A 319 -4.33 13.65 6.85
C THR A 319 -5.49 14.11 7.72
N LYS A 320 -5.25 15.01 8.70
CA LYS A 320 -6.30 15.60 9.53
C LYS A 320 -7.30 16.44 8.74
N ALA A 321 -6.89 17.03 7.61
CA ALA A 321 -7.78 17.81 6.77
C ALA A 321 -8.99 16.99 6.25
N TYR A 322 -8.88 15.65 6.22
CA TYR A 322 -9.97 14.75 5.87
C TYR A 322 -11.00 14.55 7.01
N GLY A 323 -10.78 15.11 8.20
CA GLY A 323 -11.66 14.93 9.35
C GLY A 323 -11.47 13.60 10.08
N VAL A 324 -10.32 12.94 9.90
CA VAL A 324 -9.99 11.68 10.60
C VAL A 324 -9.02 11.93 11.75
N ASN A 325 -9.12 11.11 12.80
CA ASN A 325 -8.12 11.12 13.86
C ASN A 325 -6.81 10.51 13.32
N VAL A 326 -5.67 11.08 13.72
CA VAL A 326 -4.35 10.65 13.24
C VAL A 326 -3.53 10.12 14.40
N VAL A 327 -3.12 8.86 14.36
CA VAL A 327 -2.19 8.26 15.33
C VAL A 327 -0.84 8.01 14.66
N VAL A 328 0.25 8.44 15.30
CA VAL A 328 1.61 8.20 14.77
C VAL A 328 2.17 6.91 15.37
N ALA A 329 2.67 6.02 14.52
CA ALA A 329 3.37 4.81 14.93
C ALA A 329 4.87 4.97 14.66
N VAL A 330 5.69 4.99 15.72
CA VAL A 330 7.14 5.08 15.63
C VAL A 330 7.72 3.68 15.71
N ASN A 331 8.10 3.09 14.57
CA ASN A 331 8.69 1.75 14.53
C ASN A 331 10.13 1.79 15.05
N LYS A 332 10.40 1.08 16.14
CA LYS A 332 11.69 1.07 16.83
C LYS A 332 12.72 0.21 16.12
N PHE A 333 13.91 0.76 15.92
CA PHE A 333 15.15 0.01 15.65
C PHE A 333 16.03 -0.07 16.90
N SER A 334 16.97 -1.02 16.89
CA SER A 334 17.88 -1.27 18.02
C SER A 334 18.79 -0.08 18.34
N THR A 335 19.06 0.77 17.36
CA THR A 335 19.91 1.97 17.49
C THR A 335 19.14 3.21 17.96
N ASP A 336 17.81 3.15 18.01
CA ASP A 336 16.98 4.31 18.31
C ASP A 336 16.97 4.57 19.82
N THR A 337 17.24 5.81 20.21
CA THR A 337 17.27 6.21 21.63
C THR A 337 15.94 6.77 22.10
N ASP A 338 15.72 6.77 23.42
CA ASP A 338 14.50 7.32 24.00
C ASP A 338 14.38 8.84 23.78
N ALA A 339 15.51 9.56 23.68
CA ALA A 339 15.52 10.99 23.37
C ALA A 339 15.02 11.27 21.94
N GLU A 340 15.46 10.47 20.97
CA GLU A 340 15.00 10.57 19.58
C GLU A 340 13.51 10.24 19.46
N VAL A 341 13.07 9.19 20.13
CA VAL A 341 11.65 8.81 20.18
C VAL A 341 10.81 9.93 20.81
N ALA A 342 11.29 10.54 21.90
CA ALA A 342 10.61 11.66 22.54
C ALA A 342 10.47 12.87 21.59
N ALA A 343 11.52 13.20 20.84
CA ALA A 343 11.48 14.28 19.85
C ALA A 343 10.39 14.04 18.78
N VAL A 344 10.27 12.80 18.27
CA VAL A 344 9.20 12.46 17.31
C VAL A 344 7.81 12.56 17.92
N LYS A 345 7.62 12.05 19.15
CA LYS A 345 6.32 12.14 19.84
C LYS A 345 5.90 13.58 20.07
N ASN A 346 6.81 14.42 20.55
CA ASN A 346 6.56 15.84 20.77
C ASN A 346 6.19 16.56 19.47
N ALA A 347 6.93 16.31 18.39
CA ALA A 347 6.63 16.91 17.09
C ALA A 347 5.29 16.43 16.52
N ALA A 348 4.95 15.15 16.68
CA ALA A 348 3.69 14.58 16.23
C ALA A 348 2.48 15.20 16.94
N LEU A 349 2.53 15.29 18.28
CA LEU A 349 1.48 15.92 19.09
C LEU A 349 1.40 17.43 18.80
N GLY A 350 2.54 18.11 18.63
CA GLY A 350 2.58 19.52 18.24
C GLY A 350 1.96 19.79 16.86
N ALA A 351 2.08 18.85 15.91
CA ALA A 351 1.40 18.90 14.62
C ALA A 351 -0.10 18.51 14.70
N GLY A 352 -0.57 18.12 15.89
CA GLY A 352 -1.95 17.82 16.19
C GLY A 352 -2.35 16.35 16.01
N ALA A 353 -1.41 15.41 15.98
CA ALA A 353 -1.75 13.99 16.08
C ALA A 353 -2.59 13.72 17.35
N PHE A 354 -3.53 12.78 17.24
CA PHE A 354 -4.33 12.30 18.36
C PHE A 354 -3.46 11.60 19.41
N ASP A 355 -2.50 10.79 18.95
CA ASP A 355 -1.51 10.12 19.80
C ASP A 355 -0.25 9.77 18.98
N ALA A 356 0.86 9.48 19.66
CA ALA A 356 2.12 9.05 19.07
C ALA A 356 2.79 7.93 19.90
N VAL A 357 2.86 6.73 19.32
CA VAL A 357 3.17 5.50 20.04
C VAL A 357 4.44 4.83 19.50
N LEU A 358 5.31 4.42 20.42
CA LEU A 358 6.49 3.61 20.09
C LEU A 358 6.06 2.16 19.85
N CYS A 359 6.53 1.58 18.75
CA CYS A 359 6.10 0.28 18.28
C CYS A 359 7.30 -0.66 18.15
N THR A 360 7.20 -1.84 18.77
CA THR A 360 8.28 -2.85 18.79
C THR A 360 7.82 -4.21 18.24
N HIS A 361 6.70 -4.23 17.51
CA HIS A 361 6.05 -5.45 17.01
C HIS A 361 6.88 -6.26 16.01
N HIS A 362 7.83 -5.64 15.31
CA HIS A 362 8.82 -6.37 14.52
C HIS A 362 9.55 -7.42 15.38
N ALA A 363 9.97 -7.04 16.59
CA ALA A 363 10.69 -7.91 17.52
C ALA A 363 9.77 -8.69 18.48
N HIS A 364 8.56 -8.19 18.75
CA HIS A 364 7.70 -8.71 19.82
C HIS A 364 6.30 -9.16 19.37
N GLY A 365 6.03 -9.25 18.07
CA GLY A 365 4.70 -9.60 17.54
C GLY A 365 3.62 -8.62 17.99
N GLY A 366 2.38 -9.10 18.17
CA GLY A 366 1.26 -8.25 18.58
C GLY A 366 1.49 -7.54 19.91
N LYS A 367 2.26 -8.15 20.83
CA LYS A 367 2.61 -7.54 22.12
C LYS A 367 3.28 -6.18 21.95
N GLY A 368 4.13 -6.04 20.93
CA GLY A 368 4.87 -4.81 20.64
C GLY A 368 4.04 -3.69 19.99
N ALA A 369 2.75 -3.91 19.75
CA ALA A 369 1.81 -2.94 19.19
C ALA A 369 0.56 -2.72 20.07
N VAL A 370 0.53 -3.24 21.30
CA VAL A 370 -0.65 -3.12 22.20
C VAL A 370 -1.01 -1.67 22.47
N ASP A 371 -0.02 -0.83 22.79
CA ASP A 371 -0.24 0.60 23.04
C ASP A 371 -0.79 1.31 21.78
N LEU A 372 -0.34 0.89 20.59
CA LEU A 372 -0.88 1.41 19.33
C LEU A 372 -2.34 0.98 19.16
N GLY A 373 -2.67 -0.28 19.49
CA GLY A 373 -4.04 -0.78 19.49
C GLY A 373 -4.96 0.02 20.42
N ILE A 374 -4.49 0.35 21.62
CA ILE A 374 -5.24 1.18 22.59
C ILE A 374 -5.45 2.60 22.05
N ALA A 375 -4.40 3.21 21.49
CA ALA A 375 -4.49 4.56 20.91
C ALA A 375 -5.47 4.59 19.72
N VAL A 376 -5.43 3.59 18.85
CA VAL A 376 -6.34 3.43 17.71
C VAL A 376 -7.78 3.21 18.17
N GLN A 377 -8.00 2.37 19.18
CA GLN A 377 -9.33 2.17 19.76
C GLN A 377 -9.92 3.49 20.24
N LYS A 378 -9.16 4.26 21.05
CA LYS A 378 -9.60 5.58 21.53
C LYS A 378 -9.84 6.58 20.39
N ALA A 379 -8.97 6.58 19.38
CA ALA A 379 -9.12 7.43 18.20
C ALA A 379 -10.39 7.08 17.41
N CYS A 380 -10.72 5.81 17.25
CA CYS A 380 -11.93 5.36 16.56
C CYS A 380 -13.21 5.69 17.36
N GLU A 381 -13.21 5.43 18.66
CA GLU A 381 -14.37 5.70 19.54
C GLU A 381 -14.67 7.20 19.70
N SER A 382 -13.64 8.05 19.59
CA SER A 382 -13.77 9.52 19.67
C SER A 382 -13.96 10.21 18.31
N ALA A 383 -14.06 9.46 17.21
CA ALA A 383 -14.24 10.03 15.88
C ALA A 383 -15.63 10.66 15.74
N THR A 384 -15.68 11.98 15.66
CA THR A 384 -16.93 12.76 15.58
C THR A 384 -17.10 13.52 14.27
N GLN A 385 -16.02 13.73 13.51
CA GLN A 385 -16.06 14.52 12.29
C GLN A 385 -16.44 13.65 11.08
N PRO A 386 -17.26 14.17 10.15
CA PRO A 386 -17.51 13.49 8.89
C PRO A 386 -16.25 13.54 8.00
N LEU A 387 -16.07 12.51 7.17
CA LEU A 387 -15.04 12.48 6.14
C LEU A 387 -15.23 13.67 5.18
N LYS A 388 -14.18 14.48 5.01
CA LYS A 388 -14.13 15.61 4.07
C LYS A 388 -13.16 15.27 2.95
N PHE A 389 -13.57 15.45 1.70
CA PHE A 389 -12.65 15.31 0.58
C PHE A 389 -11.85 16.59 0.35
N LEU A 390 -10.64 16.45 -0.21
CA LEU A 390 -9.75 17.59 -0.47
C LEU A 390 -10.32 18.54 -1.53
N TYR A 391 -11.17 18.02 -2.42
CA TYR A 391 -11.84 18.76 -3.47
C TYR A 391 -13.20 18.12 -3.83
N PRO A 392 -14.21 18.90 -4.23
CA PRO A 392 -15.44 18.40 -4.82
C PRO A 392 -15.24 17.89 -6.27
N LEU A 393 -16.19 17.13 -6.83
CA LEU A 393 -16.05 16.55 -8.19
C LEU A 393 -16.49 17.48 -9.33
N ASP A 394 -17.27 18.50 -9.03
CA ASP A 394 -17.90 19.41 -10.00
C ASP A 394 -16.99 20.55 -10.47
N ILE A 395 -15.85 20.76 -9.81
CA ILE A 395 -14.81 21.70 -10.24
C ILE A 395 -13.96 21.12 -11.39
N SER A 396 -13.20 21.98 -12.06
CA SER A 396 -12.37 21.59 -13.21
C SER A 396 -11.24 20.63 -12.83
N ILE A 397 -10.73 19.89 -13.83
CA ILE A 397 -9.57 19.00 -13.67
C ILE A 397 -8.38 19.76 -13.07
N LYS A 398 -8.12 20.99 -13.52
CA LYS A 398 -7.01 21.82 -13.03
C LYS A 398 -7.17 22.22 -11.58
N GLU A 399 -8.37 22.65 -11.17
CA GLU A 399 -8.61 23.05 -9.77
C GLU A 399 -8.43 21.87 -8.80
N LYS A 400 -8.80 20.64 -9.22
CA LYS A 400 -8.53 19.42 -8.43
C LYS A 400 -7.04 19.13 -8.32
N ILE A 401 -6.30 19.24 -9.43
CA ILE A 401 -4.83 19.09 -9.47
C ILE A 401 -4.18 20.10 -8.53
N GLU A 402 -4.61 21.35 -8.57
CA GLU A 402 -4.11 22.43 -7.72
C GLU A 402 -4.44 22.22 -6.24
N ALA A 403 -5.63 21.70 -5.91
CA ALA A 403 -5.98 21.34 -4.53
C ALA A 403 -5.01 20.29 -3.96
N ILE A 404 -4.69 19.27 -4.74
CA ILE A 404 -3.67 18.27 -4.38
C ILE A 404 -2.28 18.91 -4.28
N ALA A 405 -1.87 19.72 -5.26
CA ALA A 405 -0.56 20.37 -5.26
C ALA A 405 -0.35 21.29 -4.04
N ARG A 406 -1.39 22.02 -3.60
CA ARG A 406 -1.33 22.82 -2.37
C ARG A 406 -1.06 21.97 -1.14
N SER A 407 -1.65 20.78 -1.04
CA SER A 407 -1.35 19.84 0.05
C SER A 407 0.12 19.40 0.07
N TYR A 408 0.78 19.41 -1.09
CA TYR A 408 2.22 19.12 -1.18
C TYR A 408 3.11 20.30 -0.75
N GLY A 409 2.55 21.49 -0.61
CA GLY A 409 3.29 22.74 -0.38
C GLY A 409 3.73 23.44 -1.67
N ALA A 410 3.16 23.08 -2.82
CA ALA A 410 3.41 23.77 -4.07
C ALA A 410 2.80 25.18 -4.06
N SER A 411 3.47 26.14 -4.69
CA SER A 411 2.95 27.51 -4.92
C SER A 411 2.00 27.58 -6.11
N GLY A 412 2.10 26.62 -7.03
CA GLY A 412 1.27 26.53 -8.22
C GLY A 412 1.56 25.28 -9.04
N VAL A 413 0.92 25.20 -10.21
CA VAL A 413 1.04 24.08 -11.14
C VAL A 413 1.33 24.62 -12.53
N ALA A 414 2.28 24.02 -13.23
CA ALA A 414 2.60 24.35 -14.62
C ALA A 414 2.21 23.19 -15.53
N TYR A 415 1.49 23.48 -16.61
CA TYR A 415 1.00 22.47 -17.55
C TYR A 415 1.79 22.53 -18.86
N SER A 416 2.19 21.37 -19.39
CA SER A 416 2.72 21.28 -20.74
C SER A 416 1.60 21.46 -21.77
N GLU A 417 1.94 21.78 -23.02
CA GLU A 417 0.97 21.85 -24.12
C GLU A 417 0.23 20.51 -24.31
N GLN A 418 0.92 19.38 -24.12
CA GLN A 418 0.32 18.05 -24.17
C GLN A 418 -0.71 17.87 -23.03
N ALA A 419 -0.38 18.27 -21.81
CA ALA A 419 -1.28 18.18 -20.67
C ALA A 419 -2.53 19.04 -20.90
N GLU A 420 -2.37 20.26 -21.43
CA GLU A 420 -3.49 21.14 -21.79
C GLU A 420 -4.43 20.48 -22.80
N LYS A 421 -3.90 19.93 -23.90
CA LYS A 421 -4.69 19.22 -24.91
C LYS A 421 -5.46 18.03 -24.32
N GLN A 422 -4.82 17.24 -23.46
CA GLN A 422 -5.47 16.10 -22.80
C GLN A 422 -6.57 16.55 -21.84
N ILE A 423 -6.33 17.59 -21.03
CA ILE A 423 -7.34 18.15 -20.12
C ILE A 423 -8.56 18.65 -20.90
N GLU A 424 -8.34 19.37 -22.00
CA GLU A 424 -9.42 19.84 -22.88
C GLU A 424 -10.21 18.66 -23.46
N MET A 425 -9.51 17.64 -23.95
CA MET A 425 -10.12 16.41 -24.49
C MET A 425 -11.00 15.70 -23.45
N TYR A 426 -10.48 15.40 -22.26
CA TYR A 426 -11.25 14.74 -21.21
C TYR A 426 -12.43 15.60 -20.73
N THR A 427 -12.28 16.92 -20.76
CA THR A 427 -13.38 17.84 -20.43
C THR A 427 -14.49 17.77 -21.47
N LYS A 428 -14.15 17.84 -22.77
CA LYS A 428 -15.12 17.68 -23.87
C LYS A 428 -15.83 16.33 -23.85
N GLN A 429 -15.15 15.28 -23.40
CA GLN A 429 -15.72 13.93 -23.26
C GLN A 429 -16.58 13.75 -22.00
N GLY A 430 -16.74 14.78 -21.16
CA GLY A 430 -17.55 14.72 -19.94
C GLY A 430 -16.87 14.02 -18.75
N PHE A 431 -15.56 13.80 -18.82
CA PHE A 431 -14.78 13.14 -17.76
C PHE A 431 -14.24 14.10 -16.69
N SER A 432 -14.56 15.39 -16.76
CA SER A 432 -14.14 16.37 -15.74
C SER A 432 -14.61 16.00 -14.34
N GLY A 433 -15.73 15.28 -14.21
CA GLY A 433 -16.27 14.81 -12.93
C GLY A 433 -15.43 13.74 -12.23
N LEU A 434 -14.42 13.16 -12.88
CA LEU A 434 -13.60 12.12 -12.28
C LEU A 434 -12.62 12.68 -11.22
N PRO A 435 -12.26 11.89 -10.20
CA PRO A 435 -11.20 12.24 -9.25
C PRO A 435 -9.81 12.17 -9.90
N ILE A 436 -8.82 12.74 -9.21
CA ILE A 436 -7.44 12.86 -9.68
C ILE A 436 -6.54 11.86 -8.93
N CYS A 437 -5.75 11.10 -9.69
CA CYS A 437 -4.72 10.19 -9.21
C CYS A 437 -3.34 10.72 -9.57
N MET A 438 -2.71 11.53 -8.70
CA MET A 438 -1.42 12.16 -9.02
C MET A 438 -0.31 11.13 -9.19
N ALA A 439 0.36 11.11 -10.34
CA ALA A 439 1.51 10.26 -10.61
C ALA A 439 2.82 11.07 -10.50
N LYS A 440 3.41 11.03 -9.31
CA LYS A 440 4.66 11.72 -8.95
C LYS A 440 5.65 10.77 -8.27
N THR A 441 6.88 11.23 -8.10
CA THR A 441 7.86 10.49 -7.29
C THR A 441 7.35 10.34 -5.87
N GLN A 442 7.51 9.16 -5.29
CA GLN A 442 7.15 8.87 -3.90
C GLN A 442 8.16 9.41 -2.89
N TYR A 443 9.32 9.90 -3.33
CA TYR A 443 10.46 10.20 -2.45
C TYR A 443 10.51 11.65 -1.94
N SER A 444 9.52 12.47 -2.29
CA SER A 444 9.40 13.89 -1.94
C SER A 444 7.95 14.32 -2.07
N PHE A 445 7.53 15.40 -1.39
CA PHE A 445 6.27 16.08 -1.70
C PHE A 445 6.31 16.76 -3.08
N SER A 446 7.48 17.17 -3.57
CA SER A 446 7.66 17.78 -4.90
C SER A 446 7.89 16.74 -6.00
N ASP A 447 8.11 17.21 -7.22
CA ASP A 447 8.56 16.41 -8.36
C ASP A 447 10.04 15.97 -8.24
N ASN A 448 10.83 16.63 -7.40
CA ASN A 448 12.23 16.31 -7.16
C ASN A 448 12.40 15.28 -6.02
N ALA A 449 12.76 14.04 -6.37
CA ALA A 449 12.97 12.93 -5.43
C ALA A 449 14.04 13.19 -4.35
N SER A 450 14.99 14.09 -4.62
CA SER A 450 16.06 14.44 -3.68
C SER A 450 15.66 15.52 -2.67
N ALA A 451 14.55 16.24 -2.90
CA ALA A 451 14.06 17.24 -1.97
C ALA A 451 13.43 16.57 -0.73
N LYS A 452 14.21 16.49 0.35
CA LYS A 452 13.82 15.89 1.62
C LYS A 452 13.09 16.87 2.54
N GLY A 453 12.70 16.41 3.73
CA GLY A 453 11.84 17.18 4.64
C GLY A 453 10.46 17.47 4.03
N ALA A 454 10.07 18.75 4.06
CA ALA A 454 8.78 19.24 3.62
C ALA A 454 8.95 20.47 2.71
N PRO A 455 9.43 20.30 1.45
CA PRO A 455 9.73 21.42 0.56
C PRO A 455 8.50 22.28 0.29
N THR A 456 8.67 23.60 0.14
CA THR A 456 7.57 24.54 -0.12
C THR A 456 7.89 25.49 -1.27
N GLY A 457 6.87 26.09 -1.86
CA GLY A 457 7.03 27.18 -2.83
C GLY A 457 7.45 26.74 -4.23
N PHE A 458 7.56 25.43 -4.47
CA PHE A 458 7.87 24.88 -5.78
C PHE A 458 6.62 24.90 -6.69
N VAL A 459 6.85 24.98 -8.01
CA VAL A 459 5.79 24.84 -9.01
C VAL A 459 5.75 23.39 -9.45
N LEU A 460 4.61 22.73 -9.34
CA LEU A 460 4.46 21.32 -9.72
C LEU A 460 4.29 21.21 -11.25
N PRO A 461 5.21 20.57 -11.99
CA PRO A 461 5.05 20.38 -13.43
C PRO A 461 4.06 19.25 -13.72
N ILE A 462 3.17 19.44 -14.70
CA ILE A 462 2.28 18.42 -15.25
C ILE A 462 2.65 18.23 -16.72
N ARG A 463 3.29 17.10 -17.01
CA ARG A 463 3.86 16.81 -18.34
C ARG A 463 2.87 16.23 -19.31
N ASP A 464 1.90 15.48 -18.81
CA ASP A 464 0.85 14.81 -19.58
C ASP A 464 -0.30 14.47 -18.62
N VAL A 465 -1.49 14.24 -19.16
CA VAL A 465 -2.67 13.84 -18.39
C VAL A 465 -3.32 12.66 -19.08
N ARG A 466 -3.64 11.61 -18.33
CA ARG A 466 -4.21 10.39 -18.87
C ARG A 466 -5.46 9.98 -18.10
N GLY A 467 -6.36 9.27 -18.76
CA GLY A 467 -7.60 8.77 -18.16
C GLY A 467 -7.53 7.27 -17.95
N SER A 468 -7.90 6.82 -16.75
CA SER A 468 -8.26 5.42 -16.47
C SER A 468 -9.78 5.37 -16.27
N ILE A 469 -10.53 5.56 -17.36
CA ILE A 469 -11.98 5.80 -17.31
C ILE A 469 -12.73 4.65 -16.64
N GLY A 470 -12.39 3.40 -16.98
CA GLY A 470 -13.01 2.22 -16.35
C GLY A 470 -12.70 2.09 -14.84
N ALA A 471 -11.56 2.60 -14.40
CA ALA A 471 -11.21 2.67 -12.98
C ALA A 471 -11.78 3.92 -12.27
N GLY A 472 -12.32 4.87 -13.04
CA GLY A 472 -12.93 6.09 -12.53
C GLY A 472 -11.92 7.15 -12.07
N PHE A 473 -10.82 7.40 -12.77
CA PHE A 473 -9.97 8.56 -12.43
C PHE A 473 -9.16 9.08 -13.60
N ILE A 474 -8.72 10.34 -13.48
CA ILE A 474 -7.73 10.97 -14.34
C ILE A 474 -6.40 11.01 -13.58
N TYR A 475 -5.29 10.67 -14.22
CA TYR A 475 -3.96 10.65 -13.61
C TYR A 475 -2.98 11.58 -14.33
N PRO A 476 -2.67 12.76 -13.74
CA PRO A 476 -1.63 13.66 -14.21
C PRO A 476 -0.24 13.06 -13.97
N LEU A 477 0.63 13.17 -14.99
CA LEU A 477 2.03 12.74 -14.92
C LEU A 477 2.93 13.93 -14.55
N VAL A 478 3.45 13.93 -13.32
CA VAL A 478 4.35 14.98 -12.82
C VAL A 478 5.78 14.76 -13.31
N GLY A 479 6.22 13.51 -13.36
CA GLY A 479 7.55 13.11 -13.80
C GLY A 479 7.51 11.85 -14.66
N THR A 480 8.69 11.34 -15.02
CA THR A 480 8.81 10.05 -15.69
C THR A 480 8.50 8.93 -14.69
N MET A 481 7.49 8.11 -15.00
CA MET A 481 7.11 6.95 -14.20
C MET A 481 7.48 5.67 -14.93
N SER A 482 8.20 4.78 -14.26
CA SER A 482 8.43 3.43 -14.76
C SER A 482 7.20 2.57 -14.47
N THR A 483 6.45 2.17 -15.50
CA THR A 483 5.33 1.21 -15.36
C THR A 483 5.78 -0.25 -15.44
N MET A 484 7.01 -0.49 -15.93
CA MET A 484 7.62 -1.81 -16.04
C MET A 484 9.01 -1.78 -15.40
N PRO A 485 9.19 -2.24 -14.16
CA PRO A 485 10.51 -2.26 -13.51
C PRO A 485 11.49 -3.18 -14.25
N GLY A 486 12.78 -2.90 -14.13
CA GLY A 486 13.85 -3.71 -14.72
C GLY A 486 14.57 -4.55 -13.67
N LEU A 487 15.16 -5.67 -14.09
CA LEU A 487 16.04 -6.49 -13.25
C LEU A 487 17.37 -5.78 -12.94
N PRO A 488 17.94 -5.91 -11.74
CA PRO A 488 19.29 -5.40 -11.44
C PRO A 488 20.36 -6.21 -12.20
N THR A 489 21.61 -5.74 -12.20
CA THR A 489 22.74 -6.43 -12.88
C THR A 489 22.94 -7.86 -12.38
N ARG A 490 22.69 -8.10 -11.08
CA ARG A 490 22.64 -9.43 -10.47
C ARG A 490 21.24 -9.63 -9.86
N PRO A 491 20.27 -10.17 -10.61
CA PRO A 491 18.94 -10.46 -10.11
C PRO A 491 18.92 -11.62 -9.12
N CYS A 492 17.97 -11.56 -8.18
CA CYS A 492 17.84 -12.53 -7.10
C CYS A 492 17.54 -13.96 -7.60
N PHE A 493 16.93 -14.12 -8.78
CA PHE A 493 16.64 -15.47 -9.30
C PHE A 493 17.89 -16.34 -9.51
N TYR A 494 19.09 -15.74 -9.60
CA TYR A 494 20.33 -16.53 -9.63
C TYR A 494 20.60 -17.29 -8.33
N ASP A 495 20.03 -16.83 -7.23
CA ASP A 495 20.22 -17.43 -5.90
C ASP A 495 18.96 -18.22 -5.46
N ILE A 496 17.91 -18.30 -6.29
CA ILE A 496 16.70 -19.09 -6.02
C ILE A 496 16.94 -20.54 -6.44
N ASP A 497 16.70 -21.48 -5.51
CA ASP A 497 16.89 -22.91 -5.74
C ASP A 497 15.85 -23.75 -4.98
N LEU A 498 15.81 -25.06 -5.23
CA LEU A 498 14.97 -26.02 -4.53
C LEU A 498 15.86 -27.04 -3.81
N ASP A 499 15.74 -27.12 -2.50
CA ASP A 499 16.29 -28.22 -1.73
C ASP A 499 15.59 -29.53 -2.11
N THR A 500 16.32 -30.43 -2.77
CA THR A 500 15.75 -31.66 -3.36
C THR A 500 15.39 -32.72 -2.32
N GLU A 501 15.97 -32.67 -1.12
CA GLU A 501 15.64 -33.59 -0.03
C GLU A 501 14.39 -33.15 0.72
N THR A 502 14.27 -31.85 0.99
CA THR A 502 13.18 -31.29 1.81
C THR A 502 12.04 -30.68 0.99
N GLY A 503 12.23 -30.46 -0.31
CA GLY A 503 11.30 -29.74 -1.18
C GLY A 503 11.14 -28.25 -0.88
N ARG A 504 12.03 -27.69 -0.04
CA ARG A 504 12.02 -26.28 0.42
C ARG A 504 12.69 -25.36 -0.59
N VAL A 505 12.07 -24.20 -0.83
CA VAL A 505 12.63 -23.17 -1.71
C VAL A 505 13.71 -22.38 -0.96
N LYS A 506 14.87 -22.19 -1.58
CA LYS A 506 15.99 -21.36 -1.11
C LYS A 506 16.04 -20.04 -1.89
N GLY A 507 16.55 -18.98 -1.27
CA GLY A 507 16.83 -17.70 -1.94
C GLY A 507 15.64 -16.78 -2.24
N LEU A 508 14.40 -17.20 -1.94
CA LEU A 508 13.19 -16.43 -2.27
C LEU A 508 12.91 -15.23 -1.33
N SER A 509 13.25 -15.36 -0.05
CA SER A 509 12.99 -14.37 1.02
C SER A 509 14.07 -14.35 2.07
#